data_AF-A0A5N6U9W2-F1
#
_entry.id   AF-A0A5N6U9W2-F1
#
_cell.length_a   1.000
_cell.length_b   1.000
_cell.length_c   1.000
_cell.angle_alpha   90.00
_cell.angle_beta   90.00
_cell.angle_gamma   90.00
#
_symmetry.space_group_name_H-M   'P 1'
#
loop_
_entity.id
_entity.type
_entity.pdbx_description
1 polymer ?
#
loop_
_entity_poly.entity_id
_entity_poly.type
_entity_poly.pdbx_seq_one_letter_code
_entity_poly.pdbx_strand_id
1 'polypeptide(L)'
;MAALRLCLQQNQAHLKHLSVGFVSSANAPDHLACVLGVAGPGSGPRDGSDAARDSEQFPALLSLCLSNFYFPRLEVWDHAPPLFYRLRRLTLRHCVNQRQLLRSLARAARLLQLRHVEVCSDDLFQAPMDPPASLAIIDFLLAFQGLRHLHLQVSNLPVSLPGFGDALRHHQSTLQSIIYHERRLVPIDNDRTFEDVRDVSPSWAREMPQLLRHHPSTAMGLCLNPVAARDALQPVAHCVSVRLLHLRFSGAEHLHRDIQHEITSALRSKQHLSSPSLLHGDHRGMEIAEDKTSNGTTDDCSCCSTIWDPAHREIAAGSLVVSPSAQEFLAFADWAFGPTGLPTLQVLAFGDFSHGERYRRQQFMVGRNTWVKRFRGDTYAEDRPYFYPVAPTDALIWDGLLPNGLEFLSACPISGLFESPYDL
;
A
#
# COMPACT_ATOMS: atom_id res chain seq x y z
N MET A 1 -25.33 8.66 -17.35
CA MET A 1 -25.75 9.05 -15.98
C MET A 1 -27.15 8.60 -15.60
N ALA A 2 -28.20 8.89 -16.39
CA ALA A 2 -29.58 8.49 -16.07
C ALA A 2 -29.78 6.98 -15.85
N ALA A 3 -29.18 6.13 -16.69
CA ALA A 3 -29.26 4.67 -16.54
C ALA A 3 -28.61 4.17 -15.23
N LEU A 4 -27.46 4.74 -14.85
CA LEU A 4 -26.78 4.40 -13.58
C LEU A 4 -27.65 4.78 -12.38
N ARG A 5 -28.26 5.98 -12.40
CA ARG A 5 -29.19 6.43 -11.36
C ARG A 5 -30.36 5.46 -11.18
N LEU A 6 -31.03 5.10 -12.29
CA LEU A 6 -32.16 4.18 -12.26
C LEU A 6 -31.75 2.82 -11.70
N CYS A 7 -30.59 2.30 -12.12
CA CYS A 7 -30.04 1.06 -11.60
C CYS A 7 -29.82 1.13 -10.07
N LEU A 8 -29.22 2.21 -9.57
CA LEU A 8 -28.97 2.38 -8.14
C LEU A 8 -30.26 2.53 -7.34
N GLN A 9 -31.25 3.28 -7.86
CA GLN A 9 -32.55 3.43 -7.23
C GLN A 9 -33.30 2.09 -7.15
N GLN A 10 -33.29 1.29 -8.22
CA GLN A 10 -33.93 -0.03 -8.25
C GLN A 10 -33.28 -1.02 -7.27
N ASN A 11 -31.99 -0.88 -7.01
CA ASN A 11 -31.22 -1.81 -6.17
C ASN A 11 -30.94 -1.29 -4.75
N GLN A 12 -31.43 -0.10 -4.41
CA GLN A 12 -31.05 0.64 -3.21
C GLN A 12 -31.21 -0.16 -1.91
N ALA A 13 -32.30 -0.92 -1.78
CA ALA A 13 -32.61 -1.71 -0.58
C ALA A 13 -31.66 -2.89 -0.33
N HIS A 14 -30.99 -3.39 -1.38
CA HIS A 14 -30.16 -4.61 -1.32
C HIS A 14 -28.70 -4.38 -1.65
N LEU A 15 -28.33 -3.20 -2.15
CA LEU A 15 -26.98 -2.86 -2.55
C LEU A 15 -26.05 -2.84 -1.33
N LYS A 16 -25.17 -3.85 -1.23
CA LYS A 16 -24.18 -3.96 -0.14
C LYS A 16 -22.85 -3.30 -0.47
N HIS A 17 -22.47 -3.29 -1.75
CA HIS A 17 -21.19 -2.79 -2.22
C HIS A 17 -21.43 -1.89 -3.43
N LEU A 18 -20.95 -0.65 -3.35
CA LEU A 18 -20.98 0.29 -4.45
C LEU A 18 -19.57 0.79 -4.71
N SER A 19 -19.10 0.62 -5.95
CA SER A 19 -17.84 1.17 -6.43
C SER A 19 -18.08 1.91 -7.72
N VAL A 20 -17.87 3.23 -7.70
CA VAL A 20 -18.10 4.10 -8.86
C VAL A 20 -16.88 4.98 -9.07
N GLY A 21 -16.36 4.99 -10.29
CA GLY A 21 -15.26 5.86 -10.69
C GLY A 21 -15.55 6.54 -12.01
N PHE A 22 -15.11 7.78 -12.17
CA PHE A 22 -15.18 8.50 -13.44
C PHE A 22 -13.79 8.66 -14.06
N VAL A 23 -13.74 8.79 -15.39
CA VAL A 23 -12.49 9.05 -16.12
C VAL A 23 -12.05 10.50 -15.92
N SER A 24 -13.00 11.44 -15.86
CA SER A 24 -12.72 12.84 -15.55
C SER A 24 -13.85 13.43 -14.71
N SER A 25 -13.47 14.17 -13.67
CA SER A 25 -14.39 14.93 -12.81
C SER A 25 -14.88 16.23 -13.48
N ALA A 26 -14.21 16.69 -14.55
CA ALA A 26 -14.45 17.99 -15.18
C ALA A 26 -15.80 18.09 -15.94
N ASN A 27 -16.43 16.96 -16.25
CA ASN A 27 -17.54 16.92 -17.21
C ASN A 27 -18.95 16.83 -16.58
N ALA A 28 -19.12 16.86 -15.25
CA ALA A 28 -20.43 17.22 -14.66
C ALA A 28 -20.31 17.65 -13.18
N PRO A 29 -20.85 18.83 -12.80
CA PRO A 29 -20.76 19.32 -11.43
C PRO A 29 -21.64 18.59 -10.40
N ASP A 30 -22.54 17.68 -10.81
CA ASP A 30 -23.54 17.07 -9.91
C ASP A 30 -23.63 15.54 -10.02
N HIS A 31 -22.50 14.86 -10.25
CA HIS A 31 -22.50 13.40 -10.34
C HIS A 31 -23.10 12.74 -9.09
N LEU A 32 -22.98 13.35 -7.91
CA LEU A 32 -23.36 12.65 -6.67
C LEU A 32 -24.86 12.73 -6.42
N ALA A 33 -25.45 13.90 -6.62
CA ALA A 33 -26.89 14.07 -6.61
C ALA A 33 -27.53 13.20 -7.71
N CYS A 34 -26.89 13.12 -8.87
CA CYS A 34 -27.34 12.28 -9.97
C CYS A 34 -27.21 10.78 -9.67
N VAL A 35 -26.17 10.33 -8.97
CA VAL A 35 -25.88 8.89 -8.76
C VAL A 35 -26.52 8.37 -7.49
N LEU A 36 -26.33 9.07 -6.38
CA LEU A 36 -26.80 8.65 -5.05
C LEU A 36 -28.16 9.24 -4.69
N GLY A 37 -28.73 10.13 -5.51
CA GLY A 37 -30.06 10.69 -5.27
C GLY A 37 -30.11 11.71 -4.13
N VAL A 38 -28.95 12.23 -3.70
CA VAL A 38 -28.86 13.31 -2.71
C VAL A 38 -29.37 14.59 -3.37
N ALA A 39 -30.52 15.11 -2.93
CA ALA A 39 -31.16 16.26 -3.59
C ALA A 39 -30.25 17.50 -3.58
N GLY A 40 -29.87 18.01 -4.76
CA GLY A 40 -29.17 19.29 -4.90
C GLY A 40 -30.10 20.50 -4.70
N PRO A 41 -29.56 21.72 -4.47
CA PRO A 41 -30.38 22.91 -4.34
C PRO A 41 -31.02 23.22 -5.71
N GLY A 42 -32.34 23.37 -5.73
CA GLY A 42 -33.12 23.62 -6.95
C GLY A 42 -34.09 22.51 -7.32
N SER A 43 -34.06 21.35 -6.64
CA SER A 43 -35.24 20.48 -6.60
C SER A 43 -36.28 21.14 -5.70
N GLY A 44 -37.16 21.96 -6.28
CA GLY A 44 -38.34 22.48 -5.60
C GLY A 44 -39.15 21.34 -4.98
N PRO A 45 -40.03 21.63 -4.01
CA PRO A 45 -40.88 20.61 -3.41
C PRO A 45 -41.67 19.94 -4.53
N ARG A 46 -41.32 18.69 -4.85
CA ARG A 46 -42.21 17.84 -5.64
C ARG A 46 -43.42 17.61 -4.75
N ASP A 47 -44.57 18.05 -5.24
CA ASP A 47 -45.85 18.04 -4.57
C ASP A 47 -46.03 16.89 -3.57
N GLY A 48 -46.35 17.26 -2.33
CA GLY A 48 -47.44 16.64 -1.58
C GLY A 48 -47.30 15.18 -1.15
N SER A 49 -46.11 14.68 -0.82
CA SER A 49 -46.04 13.51 0.07
C SER A 49 -44.94 13.65 1.11
N ASP A 50 -45.35 13.90 2.36
CA ASP A 50 -44.51 13.92 3.56
C ASP A 50 -43.87 12.54 3.88
N ALA A 51 -44.13 11.50 3.06
CA ALA A 51 -43.60 10.16 3.26
C ALA A 51 -42.17 9.93 2.75
N ALA A 52 -41.61 10.84 1.94
CA ALA A 52 -40.31 10.63 1.29
C ALA A 52 -39.09 11.11 2.10
N ARG A 53 -39.29 11.81 3.22
CA ARG A 53 -38.19 12.38 4.04
C ARG A 53 -37.55 11.39 5.02
N ASP A 54 -38.23 10.29 5.33
CA ASP A 54 -37.78 9.31 6.33
C ASP A 54 -37.31 7.96 5.75
N SER A 55 -37.22 7.84 4.42
CA SER A 55 -36.75 6.60 3.81
C SER A 55 -35.23 6.55 3.81
N GLU A 56 -34.68 5.71 4.70
CA GLU A 56 -33.27 5.33 4.73
C GLU A 56 -32.75 5.03 3.32
N GLN A 57 -31.87 5.89 2.81
CA GLN A 57 -31.24 5.69 1.52
C GLN A 57 -30.13 4.65 1.66
N PHE A 58 -30.11 3.63 0.79
CA PHE A 58 -29.09 2.56 0.81
C PHE A 58 -28.93 1.81 2.15
N PRO A 59 -30.03 1.24 2.68
CA PRO A 59 -30.07 0.64 4.02
C PRO A 59 -29.13 -0.55 4.20
N ALA A 60 -28.78 -1.24 3.12
CA ALA A 60 -27.92 -2.41 3.14
C ALA A 60 -26.44 -2.11 2.86
N LEU A 61 -26.06 -0.85 2.59
CA LEU A 61 -24.73 -0.52 2.07
C LEU A 61 -23.66 -0.66 3.15
N LEU A 62 -22.71 -1.56 2.90
CA LEU A 62 -21.58 -1.87 3.76
C LEU A 62 -20.27 -1.27 3.25
N SER A 63 -20.15 -1.08 1.94
CA SER A 63 -18.94 -0.60 1.28
C SER A 63 -19.25 0.44 0.21
N LEU A 64 -18.63 1.60 0.32
CA LEU A 64 -18.71 2.69 -0.65
C LEU A 64 -17.30 3.04 -1.12
N CYS A 65 -17.07 2.91 -2.43
CA CYS A 65 -15.84 3.32 -3.11
C CYS A 65 -16.18 4.34 -4.18
N LEU A 66 -15.61 5.54 -4.08
CA LEU A 66 -15.79 6.63 -5.02
C LEU A 66 -14.43 7.10 -5.52
N SER A 67 -14.28 7.16 -6.84
CA SER A 67 -13.03 7.59 -7.49
C SER A 67 -13.28 8.71 -8.49
N ASN A 68 -12.42 9.73 -8.54
CA ASN A 68 -12.53 10.88 -9.45
C ASN A 68 -13.91 11.56 -9.40
N PHE A 69 -14.48 11.62 -8.19
CA PHE A 69 -15.82 12.12 -7.95
C PHE A 69 -15.78 13.61 -7.60
N TYR A 70 -16.64 14.42 -8.21
CA TYR A 70 -16.80 15.82 -7.82
C TYR A 70 -17.92 15.96 -6.79
N PHE A 71 -17.58 16.42 -5.59
CA PHE A 71 -18.57 16.79 -4.58
C PHE A 71 -18.88 18.28 -4.75
N PRO A 72 -20.13 18.66 -5.05
CA PRO A 72 -20.47 20.08 -5.17
C PRO A 72 -20.32 20.79 -3.82
N ARG A 73 -19.92 22.07 -3.85
CA ARG A 73 -19.81 22.92 -2.65
C ARG A 73 -21.21 23.27 -2.17
N LEU A 74 -21.86 22.35 -1.48
CA LEU A 74 -23.23 22.51 -1.04
C LEU A 74 -23.32 22.43 0.48
N GLU A 75 -24.01 23.41 1.07
CA GLU A 75 -24.54 23.39 2.44
C GLU A 75 -25.60 22.28 2.64
N VAL A 76 -26.05 21.63 1.56
CA VAL A 76 -27.04 20.53 1.56
C VAL A 76 -26.66 19.39 2.50
N TRP A 77 -25.36 19.17 2.72
CA TRP A 77 -24.85 18.12 3.63
C TRP A 77 -24.97 18.47 5.11
N ASP A 78 -25.28 19.71 5.44
CA ASP A 78 -25.47 20.15 6.82
C ASP A 78 -26.83 19.72 7.39
N HIS A 79 -27.78 19.38 6.51
CA HIS A 79 -29.14 19.00 6.88
C HIS A 79 -29.61 17.64 6.31
N ALA A 80 -28.79 16.97 5.50
CA ALA A 80 -29.15 15.65 4.96
C ALA A 80 -29.10 14.57 6.06
N PRO A 81 -30.12 13.68 6.16
CA PRO A 81 -30.08 12.56 7.08
C PRO A 81 -28.90 11.62 6.73
N PRO A 82 -28.38 10.88 7.71
CA PRO A 82 -27.22 10.01 7.51
C PRO A 82 -27.54 8.91 6.48
N LEU A 83 -26.94 9.05 5.30
CA LEU A 83 -27.19 8.17 4.14
C LEU A 83 -26.66 6.75 4.31
N PHE A 84 -25.73 6.49 5.25
CA PHE A 84 -24.97 5.23 5.26
C PHE A 84 -24.71 4.68 6.68
N TYR A 85 -25.77 4.35 7.41
CA TYR A 85 -25.68 3.89 8.80
C TYR A 85 -25.06 2.49 8.98
N ARG A 86 -25.00 1.64 7.94
CA ARG A 86 -24.29 0.33 8.00
C ARG A 86 -22.91 0.36 7.38
N LEU A 87 -22.42 1.53 6.97
CA LEU A 87 -21.17 1.63 6.26
C LEU A 87 -20.03 1.13 7.14
N ARG A 88 -19.28 0.17 6.61
CA ARG A 88 -18.10 -0.42 7.25
C ARG A 88 -16.81 -0.09 6.50
N ARG A 89 -16.91 0.22 5.20
CA ARG A 89 -15.78 0.56 4.35
C ARG A 89 -16.11 1.80 3.54
N LEU A 90 -15.24 2.81 3.65
CA LEU A 90 -15.27 4.02 2.86
C LEU A 90 -13.95 4.16 2.12
N THR A 91 -14.00 4.30 0.80
CA THR A 91 -12.85 4.58 -0.05
C THR A 91 -13.15 5.81 -0.90
N LEU A 92 -12.33 6.85 -0.76
CA LEU A 92 -12.41 8.08 -1.55
C LEU A 92 -11.07 8.30 -2.25
N ARG A 93 -11.07 8.28 -3.58
CA ARG A 93 -9.84 8.40 -4.39
C ARG A 93 -9.94 9.59 -5.33
N HIS A 94 -9.04 10.57 -5.20
CA HIS A 94 -8.98 11.74 -6.09
C HIS A 94 -10.32 12.46 -6.22
N CYS A 95 -11.04 12.55 -5.11
CA CYS A 95 -12.35 13.18 -5.05
C CYS A 95 -12.23 14.68 -4.78
N VAL A 96 -12.80 15.49 -5.66
CA VAL A 96 -12.81 16.96 -5.53
C VAL A 96 -13.81 17.37 -4.45
N ASN A 97 -13.42 18.29 -3.55
CA ASN A 97 -14.21 18.75 -2.40
C ASN A 97 -14.68 17.64 -1.43
N GLN A 98 -14.00 16.50 -1.36
CA GLN A 98 -14.39 15.36 -0.50
C GLN A 98 -14.57 15.69 1.00
N ARG A 99 -13.97 16.79 1.47
CA ARG A 99 -14.13 17.32 2.84
C ARG A 99 -15.59 17.50 3.27
N GLN A 100 -16.50 17.82 2.34
CA GLN A 100 -17.92 18.03 2.67
C GLN A 100 -18.60 16.73 3.09
N LEU A 101 -18.32 15.64 2.35
CA LEU A 101 -18.77 14.32 2.72
C LEU A 101 -18.17 13.90 4.08
N LEU A 102 -16.86 14.10 4.27
CA LEU A 102 -16.18 13.75 5.52
C LEU A 102 -16.78 14.48 6.73
N ARG A 103 -17.06 15.78 6.62
CA ARG A 103 -17.74 16.56 7.67
C ARG A 103 -19.15 16.05 7.96
N SER A 104 -19.93 15.74 6.93
CA SER A 104 -21.27 15.21 7.12
C SER A 104 -21.25 13.85 7.83
N LEU A 105 -20.34 12.96 7.41
CA LEU A 105 -20.14 11.67 8.06
C LEU A 105 -19.64 11.82 9.51
N ALA A 106 -18.76 12.79 9.78
CA ALA A 106 -18.29 13.09 11.13
C ALA A 106 -19.44 13.49 12.07
N ARG A 107 -20.41 14.28 11.60
CA ARG A 107 -21.61 14.62 12.39
C ARG A 107 -22.51 13.41 12.64
N ALA A 108 -22.57 12.50 11.67
CA ALA A 108 -23.31 11.24 11.75
C ALA A 108 -22.55 10.11 12.49
N ALA A 109 -21.37 10.39 13.06
CA ALA A 109 -20.43 9.36 13.46
C ALA A 109 -20.94 8.37 14.52
N ARG A 110 -21.92 8.77 15.36
CA ARG A 110 -22.56 7.86 16.32
C ARG A 110 -23.23 6.65 15.68
N LEU A 111 -23.59 6.76 14.40
CA LEU A 111 -24.24 5.70 13.63
C LEU A 111 -23.26 4.93 12.74
N LEU A 112 -22.03 5.42 12.58
CA LEU A 112 -21.05 4.80 11.69
C LEU A 112 -20.41 3.58 12.37
N GLN A 113 -20.28 2.50 11.61
CA GLN A 113 -19.58 1.28 12.02
C GLN A 113 -18.35 1.04 11.16
N LEU A 114 -17.68 2.13 10.78
CA LEU A 114 -16.54 2.11 9.87
C LEU A 114 -15.37 1.33 10.47
N ARG A 115 -14.90 0.33 9.71
CA ARG A 115 -13.73 -0.50 10.01
C ARG A 115 -12.60 -0.25 9.04
N HIS A 116 -12.90 0.27 7.85
CA HIS A 116 -11.92 0.57 6.82
C HIS A 116 -12.19 1.96 6.24
N VAL A 117 -11.15 2.79 6.24
CA VAL A 117 -11.15 4.10 5.62
C VAL A 117 -9.93 4.22 4.72
N GLU A 118 -10.17 4.48 3.44
CA GLU A 118 -9.16 4.85 2.47
C GLU A 118 -9.47 6.25 1.93
N VAL A 119 -8.52 7.18 2.03
CA VAL A 119 -8.66 8.54 1.49
C VAL A 119 -7.38 8.91 0.74
N CYS A 120 -7.50 9.17 -0.56
CA CYS A 120 -6.48 9.84 -1.37
C CYS A 120 -6.90 11.29 -1.59
N SER A 121 -6.14 12.23 -1.04
CA SER A 121 -6.45 13.66 -1.04
C SER A 121 -5.31 14.45 -1.65
N ASP A 122 -5.62 15.31 -2.60
CA ASP A 122 -4.69 16.33 -3.10
C ASP A 122 -5.27 17.72 -2.79
N ASP A 123 -4.51 18.53 -2.06
CA ASP A 123 -4.94 19.88 -1.68
C ASP A 123 -4.98 20.83 -2.90
N LEU A 124 -4.26 20.51 -3.99
CA LEU A 124 -4.35 21.25 -5.26
C LEU A 124 -5.74 21.14 -5.90
N PHE A 125 -6.51 20.11 -5.57
CA PHE A 125 -7.89 19.97 -6.01
C PHE A 125 -8.90 20.73 -5.12
N GLN A 126 -8.45 21.42 -4.08
CA GLN A 126 -9.28 22.30 -3.26
C GLN A 126 -9.31 23.72 -3.83
N ALA A 127 -10.31 24.52 -3.43
CA ALA A 127 -10.30 25.94 -3.78
C ALA A 127 -9.18 26.69 -3.04
N PRO A 128 -8.59 27.74 -3.63
CA PRO A 128 -7.57 28.55 -2.95
C PRO A 128 -8.01 29.17 -1.60
N MET A 129 -9.31 29.38 -1.40
CA MET A 129 -9.88 29.98 -0.18
C MET A 129 -10.38 28.94 0.84
N ASP A 130 -10.24 27.66 0.52
CA ASP A 130 -10.76 26.58 1.33
C ASP A 130 -9.78 26.20 2.45
N PRO A 131 -10.26 25.97 3.69
CA PRO A 131 -9.42 25.35 4.70
C PRO A 131 -8.84 24.02 4.20
N PRO A 132 -7.59 23.70 4.57
CA PRO A 132 -6.91 22.47 4.12
C PRO A 132 -7.75 21.23 4.37
N ALA A 133 -7.71 20.27 3.45
CA ALA A 133 -8.44 19.01 3.59
C ALA A 133 -8.04 18.22 4.85
N SER A 134 -6.85 18.49 5.38
CA SER A 134 -6.28 17.84 6.57
C SER A 134 -7.18 17.89 7.80
N LEU A 135 -7.77 19.06 8.10
CA LEU A 135 -8.64 19.22 9.27
C LEU A 135 -9.87 18.32 9.17
N ALA A 136 -10.52 18.29 8.00
CA ALA A 136 -11.72 17.48 7.79
C ALA A 136 -11.44 15.98 7.89
N ILE A 137 -10.26 15.52 7.45
CA ILE A 137 -9.84 14.11 7.58
C ILE A 137 -9.68 13.76 9.07
N ILE A 138 -8.97 14.58 9.84
CA ILE A 138 -8.70 14.29 11.25
C ILE A 138 -9.96 14.38 12.10
N ASP A 139 -10.77 15.43 11.94
CA ASP A 139 -12.05 15.56 12.62
C ASP A 139 -12.95 14.34 12.37
N PHE A 140 -12.99 13.88 11.12
CA PHE A 140 -13.73 12.68 10.75
C PHE A 140 -13.18 11.41 11.44
N LEU A 141 -11.87 11.21 11.42
CA LEU A 141 -11.25 10.04 12.06
C LEU A 141 -11.48 10.01 13.58
N LEU A 142 -11.51 11.17 14.23
CA LEU A 142 -11.77 11.29 15.67
C LEU A 142 -13.27 11.15 16.03
N ALA A 143 -14.18 11.32 15.07
CA ALA A 143 -15.61 11.34 15.33
C ALA A 143 -16.21 9.94 15.63
N PHE A 144 -15.60 8.86 15.13
CA PHE A 144 -16.08 7.48 15.32
C PHE A 144 -15.03 6.58 15.98
N GLN A 145 -15.40 5.34 16.28
CA GLN A 145 -14.55 4.35 16.95
C GLN A 145 -14.51 3.03 16.18
N GLY A 146 -13.51 2.20 16.45
CA GLY A 146 -13.44 0.83 15.94
C GLY A 146 -12.80 0.67 14.56
N LEU A 147 -12.05 1.67 14.11
CA LEU A 147 -11.30 1.61 12.86
C LEU A 147 -10.25 0.49 12.92
N ARG A 148 -10.20 -0.35 11.88
CA ARG A 148 -9.24 -1.46 11.75
C ARG A 148 -8.21 -1.20 10.65
N HIS A 149 -8.61 -0.49 9.60
CA HIS A 149 -7.75 -0.22 8.45
C HIS A 149 -7.83 1.26 8.11
N LEU A 150 -6.70 1.96 8.24
CA LEU A 150 -6.57 3.37 7.88
C LEU A 150 -5.53 3.51 6.77
N HIS A 151 -5.99 3.86 5.58
CA HIS A 151 -5.15 4.03 4.40
C HIS A 151 -5.25 5.48 3.91
N LEU A 152 -4.18 6.24 4.04
CA LEU A 152 -4.14 7.65 3.67
C LEU A 152 -3.08 7.89 2.62
N GLN A 153 -3.47 8.57 1.55
CA GLN A 153 -2.57 9.24 0.63
C GLN A 153 -2.90 10.72 0.68
N VAL A 154 -1.90 11.54 0.93
CA VAL A 154 -2.04 13.00 1.02
C VAL A 154 -1.01 13.67 0.13
N SER A 155 -1.45 14.56 -0.74
CA SER A 155 -0.61 15.37 -1.62
C SER A 155 -0.77 16.84 -1.29
N ASN A 156 0.34 17.58 -1.35
CA ASN A 156 0.37 19.05 -1.40
C ASN A 156 -0.29 19.73 -0.19
N LEU A 157 -0.33 19.04 0.96
CA LEU A 157 -0.71 19.67 2.21
C LEU A 157 0.37 20.67 2.65
N PRO A 158 0.00 21.88 3.13
CA PRO A 158 0.96 22.89 3.59
C PRO A 158 1.89 22.39 4.70
N VAL A 159 1.34 21.52 5.57
CA VAL A 159 2.04 20.84 6.65
C VAL A 159 1.57 19.38 6.65
N SER A 160 2.44 18.47 7.10
CA SER A 160 2.08 17.05 7.26
C SER A 160 0.86 16.95 8.16
N LEU A 161 0.00 15.98 7.90
CA LEU A 161 -1.36 15.89 8.44
C LEU A 161 -1.39 16.14 9.97
N PRO A 162 -1.71 17.37 10.44
CA PRO A 162 -1.63 17.72 11.85
C PRO A 162 -2.67 16.96 12.64
N GLY A 163 -2.30 16.38 13.79
CA GLY A 163 -3.22 15.55 14.59
C GLY A 163 -3.32 14.09 14.12
N PHE A 164 -2.52 13.66 13.13
CA PHE A 164 -2.49 12.25 12.73
C PHE A 164 -2.12 11.31 13.89
N GLY A 165 -1.17 11.70 14.74
CA GLY A 165 -0.83 10.95 15.95
C GLY A 165 -2.00 10.80 16.93
N ASP A 166 -2.87 11.81 17.05
CA ASP A 166 -4.08 11.73 17.87
C ASP A 166 -5.09 10.77 17.28
N ALA A 167 -5.28 10.79 15.95
CA ALA A 167 -6.15 9.83 15.26
C ALA A 167 -5.66 8.38 15.42
N LEU A 168 -4.33 8.15 15.38
CA LEU A 168 -3.75 6.84 15.64
C LEU A 168 -3.99 6.39 17.08
N ARG A 169 -3.75 7.26 18.07
CA ARG A 169 -4.00 6.98 19.48
C ARG A 169 -5.47 6.65 19.75
N HIS A 170 -6.38 7.41 19.13
CA HIS A 170 -7.82 7.24 19.29
C HIS A 170 -8.29 5.84 18.85
N HIS A 171 -7.71 5.29 17.78
CA HIS A 171 -8.03 3.94 17.29
C HIS A 171 -7.02 2.86 17.71
N GLN A 172 -6.11 3.17 18.63
CA GLN A 172 -4.96 2.31 18.95
C GLN A 172 -5.37 0.88 19.30
N SER A 173 -6.48 0.68 20.01
CA SER A 173 -6.94 -0.66 20.44
C SER A 173 -7.50 -1.54 19.32
N THR A 174 -7.94 -0.95 18.21
CA THR A 174 -8.64 -1.67 17.13
C THR A 174 -7.89 -1.68 15.80
N LEU A 175 -6.93 -0.77 15.63
CA LEU A 175 -6.26 -0.53 14.37
C LEU A 175 -5.27 -1.66 14.04
N GLN A 176 -5.53 -2.36 12.94
CA GLN A 176 -4.79 -3.54 12.47
C GLN A 176 -3.84 -3.21 11.32
N SER A 177 -4.18 -2.23 10.48
CA SER A 177 -3.33 -1.85 9.36
C SER A 177 -3.32 -0.35 9.10
N ILE A 178 -2.13 0.17 8.80
CA ILE A 178 -1.91 1.59 8.50
C ILE A 178 -1.20 1.70 7.16
N ILE A 179 -1.71 2.55 6.27
CA ILE A 179 -0.97 3.04 5.11
C ILE A 179 -0.93 4.55 5.19
N TYR A 180 0.24 5.13 5.02
CA TYR A 180 0.42 6.58 4.94
C TYR A 180 1.42 6.90 3.85
N HIS A 181 0.94 7.58 2.81
CA HIS A 181 1.72 8.00 1.65
C HIS A 181 1.60 9.52 1.51
N GLU A 182 2.71 10.23 1.68
CA GLU A 182 2.72 11.69 1.58
C GLU A 182 3.53 12.14 0.36
N ARG A 183 2.94 13.07 -0.40
CA ARG A 183 3.54 13.71 -1.56
C ARG A 183 3.46 15.22 -1.40
N ARG A 184 4.44 15.95 -1.93
CA ARG A 184 4.44 17.42 -1.90
C ARG A 184 5.12 17.99 -3.12
N LEU A 185 4.79 19.23 -3.47
CA LEU A 185 5.61 20.05 -4.34
C LEU A 185 6.99 20.24 -3.70
N VAL A 186 8.02 19.77 -4.39
CA VAL A 186 9.42 19.87 -3.99
C VAL A 186 10.18 20.58 -5.11
N PRO A 187 11.05 21.56 -4.80
CA PRO A 187 11.93 22.17 -5.77
C PRO A 187 12.79 21.13 -6.51
N ILE A 188 12.79 21.16 -7.84
CA ILE A 188 13.61 20.26 -8.67
C ILE A 188 14.90 20.93 -9.17
N ASP A 189 15.01 22.24 -9.03
CA ASP A 189 16.18 23.04 -9.34
C ASP A 189 16.72 23.75 -8.10
N ASN A 190 18.02 24.09 -8.13
CA ASN A 190 18.70 24.77 -7.02
C ASN A 190 18.11 26.15 -6.72
N ASP A 191 17.60 26.82 -7.76
CA ASP A 191 17.05 28.17 -7.68
C ASP A 191 15.57 28.16 -7.24
N ARG A 192 14.99 26.96 -7.06
CA ARG A 192 13.59 26.72 -6.65
C ARG A 192 12.55 27.38 -7.56
N THR A 193 12.88 27.47 -8.85
CA THR A 193 11.99 28.04 -9.87
C THR A 193 10.94 27.03 -10.31
N PHE A 194 11.29 25.74 -10.29
CA PHE A 194 10.45 24.64 -10.71
C PHE A 194 10.21 23.70 -9.54
N GLU A 195 8.95 23.30 -9.39
CA GLU A 195 8.54 22.32 -8.39
C GLU A 195 7.86 21.16 -9.09
N ASP A 196 8.09 19.96 -8.56
CA ASP A 196 7.40 18.75 -8.97
C ASP A 196 6.81 18.05 -7.75
N VAL A 197 5.70 17.36 -7.92
CA VAL A 197 5.08 16.61 -6.84
C VAL A 197 5.89 15.33 -6.63
N ARG A 198 6.57 15.22 -5.49
CA ARG A 198 7.45 14.10 -5.14
C ARG A 198 6.99 13.40 -3.87
N ASP A 199 7.38 12.14 -3.76
CA ASP A 199 7.29 11.40 -2.50
C ASP A 199 8.14 12.03 -1.40
N VAL A 200 7.57 12.15 -0.21
CA VAL A 200 8.27 12.66 0.97
C VAL A 200 8.08 11.70 2.15
N SER A 201 9.11 11.64 3.00
CA SER A 201 8.99 10.90 4.25
C SER A 201 7.95 11.58 5.16
N PRO A 202 7.05 10.81 5.81
CA PRO A 202 6.08 11.38 6.74
C PRO A 202 6.82 12.16 7.83
N SER A 203 6.42 13.41 8.07
CA SER A 203 7.11 14.23 9.09
C SER A 203 7.01 13.63 10.50
N TRP A 204 5.91 12.93 10.77
CA TRP A 204 5.64 12.21 12.01
C TRP A 204 6.46 10.90 12.13
N ALA A 205 7.29 10.55 11.13
CA ALA A 205 8.19 9.39 11.22
C ALA A 205 9.11 9.45 12.46
N ARG A 206 9.48 10.66 12.90
CA ARG A 206 10.28 10.87 14.11
C ARG A 206 9.53 10.49 15.41
N GLU A 207 8.21 10.55 15.38
CA GLU A 207 7.33 10.20 16.50
C GLU A 207 6.87 8.73 16.45
N MET A 208 7.18 7.99 15.36
CA MET A 208 6.82 6.58 15.20
C MET A 208 7.21 5.71 16.40
N PRO A 209 8.41 5.83 17.01
CA PRO A 209 8.73 5.05 18.20
C PRO A 209 7.75 5.24 19.37
N GLN A 210 7.15 6.41 19.49
CA GLN A 210 6.19 6.70 20.56
C GLN A 210 4.80 6.19 20.17
N LEU A 211 4.39 6.39 18.91
CA LEU A 211 3.07 6.01 18.40
C LEU A 211 2.90 4.51 18.23
N LEU A 212 3.96 3.79 17.85
CA LEU A 212 3.91 2.38 17.49
C LEU A 212 4.25 1.44 18.65
N ARG A 213 4.75 1.96 19.76
CA ARG A 213 5.09 1.15 20.92
C ARG A 213 3.83 0.43 21.43
N HIS A 214 3.85 -0.90 21.40
CA HIS A 214 2.72 -1.76 21.75
C HIS A 214 1.46 -1.56 20.88
N HIS A 215 1.61 -0.96 19.70
CA HIS A 215 0.51 -0.79 18.77
C HIS A 215 0.14 -2.14 18.12
N PRO A 216 -1.15 -2.52 18.05
CA PRO A 216 -1.57 -3.84 17.55
C PRO A 216 -1.54 -4.00 16.03
N SER A 217 -0.95 -3.03 15.30
CA SER A 217 -0.95 -3.07 13.84
C SER A 217 -0.09 -4.22 13.33
N THR A 218 -0.69 -5.08 12.52
CA THR A 218 -0.03 -6.22 11.87
C THR A 218 0.47 -5.89 10.46
N ALA A 219 -0.03 -4.81 9.85
CA ALA A 219 0.40 -4.37 8.53
C ALA A 219 0.67 -2.85 8.48
N MET A 220 1.76 -2.47 7.83
CA MET A 220 2.22 -1.08 7.76
C MET A 220 2.78 -0.74 6.39
N GLY A 221 2.29 0.32 5.76
CA GLY A 221 2.73 0.80 4.47
C GLY A 221 3.12 2.26 4.58
N LEU A 222 4.40 2.57 4.37
CA LEU A 222 4.94 3.90 4.60
C LEU A 222 5.77 4.35 3.43
N CYS A 223 5.62 5.61 3.06
CA CYS A 223 6.48 6.29 2.10
C CYS A 223 7.82 6.64 2.77
N LEU A 224 8.66 5.62 3.01
CA LEU A 224 9.98 5.74 3.64
C LEU A 224 11.02 5.00 2.80
N ASN A 225 12.19 5.63 2.64
CA ASN A 225 13.36 4.91 2.14
C ASN A 225 13.87 3.92 3.22
N PRO A 226 14.63 2.88 2.84
CA PRO A 226 15.07 1.83 3.76
C PRO A 226 15.87 2.34 4.97
N VAL A 227 16.70 3.38 4.79
CA VAL A 227 17.49 3.98 5.88
C VAL A 227 16.57 4.66 6.91
N ALA A 228 15.68 5.54 6.46
CA ALA A 228 14.72 6.23 7.31
C ALA A 228 13.75 5.25 8.01
N ALA A 229 13.35 4.18 7.32
CA ALA A 229 12.53 3.13 7.91
C ALA A 229 13.26 2.41 9.06
N ARG A 230 14.56 2.14 8.89
CA ARG A 230 15.38 1.56 9.97
C ARG A 230 15.44 2.49 11.16
N ASP A 231 15.77 3.76 10.95
CA ASP A 231 15.90 4.75 12.02
C ASP A 231 14.60 4.91 12.82
N ALA A 232 13.45 4.86 12.14
CA ALA A 232 12.14 4.97 12.77
C ALA A 232 11.71 3.69 13.53
N LEU A 233 12.03 2.51 13.02
CA LEU A 233 11.54 1.23 13.57
C LEU A 233 12.51 0.57 14.56
N GLN A 234 13.82 0.79 14.41
CA GLN A 234 14.84 0.18 15.27
C GLN A 234 14.63 0.44 16.77
N PRO A 235 14.24 1.65 17.22
CA PRO A 235 14.00 1.92 18.65
C PRO A 235 12.83 1.13 19.27
N VAL A 236 11.95 0.56 18.44
CA VAL A 236 10.74 -0.16 18.87
C VAL A 236 10.64 -1.57 18.28
N ALA A 237 11.71 -2.09 17.69
CA ALA A 237 11.65 -3.31 16.89
C ALA A 237 11.09 -4.51 17.68
N HIS A 238 11.39 -4.62 18.97
CA HIS A 238 10.90 -5.69 19.84
C HIS A 238 9.48 -5.46 20.40
N CYS A 239 8.92 -4.26 20.25
CA CYS A 239 7.63 -3.86 20.80
C CYS A 239 6.53 -3.73 19.73
N VAL A 240 6.86 -3.91 18.46
CA VAL A 240 5.91 -3.83 17.34
C VAL A 240 5.50 -5.22 16.86
N SER A 241 4.23 -5.35 16.46
CA SER A 241 3.63 -6.63 16.01
C SER A 241 3.49 -6.73 14.49
N VAL A 242 4.27 -5.94 13.74
CA VAL A 242 4.16 -5.83 12.28
C VAL A 242 4.59 -7.14 11.62
N ARG A 243 3.67 -7.75 10.87
CA ARG A 243 3.87 -8.96 10.07
C ARG A 243 4.04 -8.65 8.58
N LEU A 244 3.44 -7.58 8.09
CA LEU A 244 3.58 -7.08 6.72
C LEU A 244 4.09 -5.63 6.74
N LEU A 245 5.28 -5.40 6.21
CA LEU A 245 5.83 -4.05 6.04
C LEU A 245 5.97 -3.73 4.55
N HIS A 246 5.51 -2.56 4.15
CA HIS A 246 5.60 -2.08 2.78
C HIS A 246 6.31 -0.72 2.78
N LEU A 247 7.52 -0.69 2.22
CA LEU A 247 8.25 0.53 1.96
C LEU A 247 7.85 1.03 0.57
N ARG A 248 7.04 2.09 0.57
CA ARG A 248 6.31 2.59 -0.59
C ARG A 248 7.07 3.70 -1.27
N PHE A 249 6.95 3.76 -2.59
CA PHE A 249 7.23 4.92 -3.41
C PHE A 249 6.31 4.86 -4.63
N SER A 250 6.34 5.90 -5.43
CA SER A 250 5.50 6.10 -6.59
C SER A 250 6.18 5.56 -7.83
N GLY A 251 5.54 4.58 -8.47
CA GLY A 251 6.12 3.86 -9.59
C GLY A 251 6.43 4.78 -10.78
N ALA A 252 5.59 5.81 -11.00
CA ALA A 252 5.77 6.82 -12.05
C ALA A 252 7.15 7.53 -11.97
N GLU A 253 7.64 7.80 -10.76
CA GLU A 253 8.94 8.47 -10.55
C GLU A 253 10.14 7.57 -10.87
N HIS A 254 9.90 6.26 -10.98
CA HIS A 254 10.92 5.22 -11.11
C HIS A 254 10.77 4.40 -12.40
N LEU A 255 10.00 4.89 -13.39
CA LEU A 255 9.77 4.19 -14.67
C LEU A 255 11.05 3.93 -15.46
N HIS A 256 12.06 4.77 -15.30
CA HIS A 256 13.36 4.66 -15.95
C HIS A 256 14.28 3.58 -15.34
N ARG A 257 13.85 2.94 -14.24
CA ARG A 257 14.65 1.96 -13.48
C ARG A 257 13.99 0.60 -13.44
N ASP A 258 14.82 -0.43 -13.32
CA ASP A 258 14.41 -1.81 -13.09
C ASP A 258 14.81 -2.23 -11.68
N ILE A 259 14.07 -1.72 -10.69
CA ILE A 259 14.38 -1.93 -9.27
C ILE A 259 14.35 -3.42 -8.93
N GLN A 260 13.43 -4.18 -9.52
CA GLN A 260 13.35 -5.62 -9.35
C GLN A 260 14.66 -6.28 -9.80
N HIS A 261 15.16 -5.96 -11.00
CA HIS A 261 16.41 -6.49 -11.51
C HIS A 261 17.62 -6.04 -10.69
N GLU A 262 17.69 -4.75 -10.33
CA GLU A 262 18.79 -4.18 -9.54
C GLU A 262 18.95 -4.89 -8.19
N ILE A 263 17.85 -5.10 -7.46
CA ILE A 263 17.86 -5.80 -6.17
C ILE A 263 18.19 -7.29 -6.37
N THR A 264 17.62 -7.93 -7.40
CA THR A 264 17.89 -9.35 -7.67
C THR A 264 19.38 -9.58 -7.99
N SER A 265 19.98 -8.71 -8.79
CA SER A 265 21.40 -8.75 -9.14
C SER A 265 22.30 -8.50 -7.93
N ALA A 266 21.93 -7.55 -7.07
CA ALA A 266 22.60 -7.29 -5.80
C ALA A 266 22.54 -8.48 -4.82
N LEU A 267 21.40 -9.17 -4.76
CA LEU A 267 21.23 -10.33 -3.91
C LEU A 267 22.10 -11.51 -4.38
N ARG A 268 22.19 -11.72 -5.70
CA ARG A 268 23.03 -12.76 -6.31
C ARG A 268 24.52 -12.51 -6.04
N SER A 269 24.99 -11.27 -6.20
CA SER A 269 26.39 -10.93 -5.92
C SER A 269 26.75 -11.17 -4.45
N LYS A 270 25.83 -10.84 -3.53
CA LYS A 270 25.99 -11.12 -2.10
C LYS A 270 26.09 -12.61 -1.80
N GLN A 271 25.27 -13.46 -2.42
CA GLN A 271 25.31 -14.92 -2.22
C GLN A 271 26.59 -15.56 -2.77
N HIS A 272 27.12 -15.05 -3.88
CA HIS A 272 28.40 -15.51 -4.42
C HIS A 272 29.59 -15.16 -3.51
N LEU A 273 29.55 -14.02 -2.81
CA LEU A 273 30.57 -13.63 -1.83
C LEU A 273 30.52 -14.46 -0.54
N SER A 274 29.34 -15.00 -0.19
CA SER A 274 29.15 -15.85 1.00
C SER A 274 29.48 -17.33 0.78
N SER A 275 29.79 -17.75 -0.45
CA SER A 275 30.24 -19.13 -0.71
C SER A 275 31.76 -19.21 -0.49
N PRO A 276 32.28 -19.99 0.47
CA PRO A 276 33.71 -20.22 0.57
C PRO A 276 34.14 -20.99 -0.67
N SER A 277 34.96 -20.36 -1.51
CA SER A 277 35.74 -21.06 -2.51
C SER A 277 36.56 -22.15 -1.80
N LEU A 278 36.12 -23.40 -1.89
CA LEU A 278 36.94 -24.57 -1.55
C LEU A 278 38.06 -24.68 -2.59
N LEU A 279 39.07 -23.84 -2.45
CA LEU A 279 40.36 -23.98 -3.12
C LEU A 279 41.33 -24.65 -2.15
N HIS A 280 41.38 -25.98 -2.14
CA HIS A 280 42.64 -26.75 -2.11
C HIS A 280 42.36 -28.25 -2.00
N GLY A 281 42.98 -29.03 -2.89
CA GLY A 281 43.10 -30.47 -2.69
C GLY A 281 43.41 -31.31 -3.92
N ASP A 282 44.03 -30.78 -4.99
CA ASP A 282 44.46 -31.61 -6.11
C ASP A 282 45.76 -32.36 -5.73
N HIS A 283 45.60 -33.46 -5.01
CA HIS A 283 46.65 -34.46 -4.83
C HIS A 283 46.67 -35.42 -6.02
N ARG A 284 47.82 -35.43 -6.71
CA ARG A 284 48.32 -36.48 -7.60
C ARG A 284 47.84 -37.88 -7.20
N GLY A 285 47.42 -38.68 -8.19
CA GLY A 285 47.41 -40.14 -8.03
C GLY A 285 46.65 -40.94 -9.08
N MET A 286 47.37 -41.32 -10.14
CA MET A 286 47.36 -42.67 -10.72
C MET A 286 46.33 -43.00 -11.81
N GLU A 287 46.86 -43.12 -13.03
CA GLU A 287 46.32 -43.90 -14.14
C GLU A 287 46.06 -45.35 -13.71
N ILE A 288 44.84 -45.86 -13.94
CA ILE A 288 44.60 -47.26 -14.30
C ILE A 288 43.48 -47.29 -15.36
N ALA A 289 43.70 -48.16 -16.34
CA ALA A 289 43.05 -48.26 -17.63
C ALA A 289 41.58 -48.75 -17.65
N GLU A 290 41.00 -48.50 -18.82
CA GLU A 290 39.80 -49.02 -19.48
C GLU A 290 39.14 -50.29 -18.90
N ASP A 291 37.81 -50.25 -18.75
CA ASP A 291 36.96 -51.27 -19.39
C ASP A 291 35.58 -50.70 -19.76
N LYS A 292 35.06 -51.19 -20.88
CA LYS A 292 33.81 -50.79 -21.55
C LYS A 292 32.64 -51.66 -21.10
N THR A 293 31.45 -51.23 -21.56
CA THR A 293 30.14 -51.93 -21.54
C THR A 293 29.39 -51.87 -20.21
N SER A 294 28.08 -51.66 -20.10
CA SER A 294 27.02 -51.16 -20.99
C SER A 294 25.72 -51.08 -20.16
N ASN A 295 24.94 -50.01 -20.36
CA ASN A 295 23.48 -49.90 -20.25
C ASN A 295 22.74 -50.21 -18.93
N GLY A 296 22.03 -49.18 -18.43
CA GLY A 296 20.57 -49.28 -18.29
C GLY A 296 19.96 -48.82 -16.96
N THR A 297 19.27 -47.67 -17.03
CA THR A 297 18.15 -47.20 -16.19
C THR A 297 18.41 -46.75 -14.75
N THR A 298 18.51 -45.42 -14.60
CA THR A 298 18.34 -44.63 -13.36
C THR A 298 16.86 -44.24 -13.20
N ASP A 299 16.26 -44.60 -12.06
CA ASP A 299 15.03 -43.97 -11.56
C ASP A 299 15.42 -42.91 -10.53
N ASP A 300 15.31 -41.64 -10.92
CA ASP A 300 15.58 -40.49 -10.07
C ASP A 300 14.27 -39.74 -9.75
N CYS A 301 14.06 -39.49 -8.47
CA CYS A 301 12.83 -38.93 -7.92
C CYS A 301 12.83 -37.40 -8.05
N SER A 302 12.08 -36.91 -9.04
CA SER A 302 11.85 -35.49 -9.35
C SER A 302 10.87 -34.84 -8.38
N CYS A 303 11.28 -33.75 -7.72
CA CYS A 303 10.37 -32.74 -7.18
C CYS A 303 10.94 -31.33 -7.36
N CYS A 304 10.38 -30.65 -8.36
CA CYS A 304 10.24 -29.19 -8.51
C CYS A 304 11.51 -28.33 -8.65
N SER A 305 12.15 -28.46 -9.82
CA SER A 305 12.96 -27.40 -10.41
C SER A 305 12.57 -27.21 -11.88
N THR A 306 11.71 -26.24 -12.20
CA THR A 306 11.63 -25.66 -13.56
C THR A 306 10.67 -24.48 -13.58
N ILE A 307 11.20 -23.25 -13.60
CA ILE A 307 11.22 -22.41 -14.81
C ILE A 307 12.55 -21.66 -14.79
N TRP A 308 13.60 -22.31 -15.29
CA TRP A 308 14.85 -21.67 -15.67
C TRP A 308 15.02 -21.92 -17.16
N ASP A 309 14.96 -20.86 -17.95
CA ASP A 309 15.30 -20.87 -19.36
C ASP A 309 16.75 -20.36 -19.49
N PRO A 310 17.74 -21.22 -19.79
CA PRO A 310 19.14 -20.84 -19.84
C PRO A 310 19.54 -20.57 -21.30
N ALA A 311 19.07 -19.47 -21.87
CA ALA A 311 19.52 -19.03 -23.18
C ALA A 311 19.65 -17.50 -23.21
N HIS A 312 20.68 -16.97 -22.55
CA HIS A 312 21.41 -15.75 -22.94
C HIS A 312 22.62 -15.62 -22.02
N ARG A 313 23.68 -16.36 -22.36
CA ARG A 313 24.98 -16.30 -21.68
C ARG A 313 25.82 -15.26 -22.42
N GLU A 314 25.66 -14.00 -22.03
CA GLU A 314 26.64 -12.96 -22.37
C GLU A 314 27.39 -12.62 -21.08
N ILE A 315 28.60 -13.17 -20.98
CA ILE A 315 29.55 -12.85 -19.91
C ILE A 315 30.07 -11.45 -20.20
N ALA A 316 29.38 -10.44 -19.68
CA ALA A 316 29.98 -9.15 -19.45
C ALA A 316 30.52 -9.16 -18.02
N ALA A 317 31.82 -9.37 -17.88
CA ALA A 317 32.60 -9.04 -16.69
C ALA A 317 32.68 -7.50 -16.54
N GLY A 318 31.53 -6.85 -16.46
CA GLY A 318 31.40 -5.48 -15.99
C GLY A 318 31.23 -5.55 -14.48
N SER A 319 32.03 -4.78 -13.74
CA SER A 319 31.75 -4.51 -12.33
C SER A 319 30.29 -4.06 -12.23
N LEU A 320 29.43 -4.95 -11.73
CA LEU A 320 28.01 -4.65 -11.51
C LEU A 320 27.97 -3.59 -10.41
N VAL A 321 27.96 -2.32 -10.81
CA VAL A 321 27.73 -1.21 -9.89
C VAL A 321 26.32 -1.40 -9.37
N VAL A 322 26.22 -2.03 -8.20
CA VAL A 322 24.95 -2.23 -7.53
C VAL A 322 24.43 -0.86 -7.14
N SER A 323 23.21 -0.55 -7.56
CA SER A 323 22.52 0.69 -7.21
C SER A 323 22.50 0.92 -5.69
N PRO A 324 22.82 2.13 -5.19
CA PRO A 324 22.79 2.44 -3.76
C PRO A 324 21.46 2.05 -3.09
N SER A 325 20.33 2.35 -3.75
CA SER A 325 19.00 2.00 -3.23
C SER A 325 18.77 0.48 -3.09
N ALA A 326 19.36 -0.33 -3.97
CA ALA A 326 19.29 -1.79 -3.86
C ALA A 326 20.10 -2.28 -2.66
N GLN A 327 21.28 -1.70 -2.40
CA GLN A 327 22.09 -2.00 -1.22
C GLN A 327 21.38 -1.59 0.07
N GLU A 328 20.79 -0.40 0.10
CA GLU A 328 20.01 0.10 1.24
C GLU A 328 18.83 -0.81 1.56
N PHE A 329 18.07 -1.25 0.55
CA PHE A 329 16.97 -2.19 0.74
C PHE A 329 17.46 -3.53 1.31
N LEU A 330 18.53 -4.11 0.75
CA LEU A 330 19.07 -5.37 1.25
C LEU A 330 19.61 -5.25 2.68
N ALA A 331 20.32 -4.18 3.00
CA ALA A 331 20.81 -3.91 4.35
C ALA A 331 19.66 -3.73 5.35
N PHE A 332 18.57 -3.08 4.94
CA PHE A 332 17.34 -3.01 5.73
C PHE A 332 16.71 -4.38 5.92
N ALA A 333 16.59 -5.20 4.87
CA ALA A 333 16.01 -6.53 4.94
C ALA A 333 16.83 -7.46 5.87
N ASP A 334 18.16 -7.42 5.80
CA ASP A 334 19.05 -8.17 6.70
C ASP A 334 18.77 -7.82 8.16
N TRP A 335 18.70 -6.52 8.47
CA TRP A 335 18.37 -6.08 9.81
C TRP A 335 16.95 -6.50 10.20
N ALA A 336 15.95 -6.21 9.36
CA ALA A 336 14.54 -6.40 9.67
C ALA A 336 14.17 -7.87 9.95
N PHE A 337 14.74 -8.81 9.20
CA PHE A 337 14.53 -10.26 9.43
C PHE A 337 15.55 -10.89 10.39
N GLY A 338 16.65 -10.17 10.68
CA GLY A 338 17.71 -10.60 11.58
C GLY A 338 17.33 -10.62 13.06
N PRO A 339 18.27 -11.02 13.93
CA PRO A 339 18.02 -11.24 15.36
C PRO A 339 17.67 -9.96 16.14
N THR A 340 18.15 -8.79 15.70
CA THR A 340 17.90 -7.48 16.31
C THR A 340 16.82 -6.68 15.56
N GLY A 341 16.15 -7.32 14.61
CA GLY A 341 15.13 -6.73 13.75
C GLY A 341 13.72 -6.82 14.31
N LEU A 342 12.78 -6.90 13.39
CA LEU A 342 11.34 -7.00 13.63
C LEU A 342 10.99 -8.48 13.84
N PRO A 343 10.71 -8.96 15.06
CA PRO A 343 10.61 -10.40 15.34
C PRO A 343 9.40 -11.08 14.70
N THR A 344 8.34 -10.32 14.44
CA THR A 344 7.05 -10.79 13.91
C THR A 344 6.91 -10.61 12.40
N LEU A 345 7.83 -9.88 11.75
CA LEU A 345 7.78 -9.58 10.31
C LEU A 345 7.80 -10.86 9.46
N GLN A 346 6.85 -11.04 8.56
CA GLN A 346 6.77 -12.18 7.65
C GLN A 346 7.05 -11.77 6.21
N VAL A 347 6.56 -10.61 5.80
CA VAL A 347 6.69 -10.10 4.44
C VAL A 347 7.18 -8.65 4.46
N LEU A 348 8.20 -8.36 3.66
CA LEU A 348 8.67 -7.02 3.36
C LEU A 348 8.49 -6.77 1.86
N ALA A 349 7.69 -5.75 1.53
CA ALA A 349 7.45 -5.28 0.18
C ALA A 349 8.16 -3.94 -0.05
N PHE A 350 8.66 -3.72 -1.25
CA PHE A 350 9.31 -2.49 -1.68
C PHE A 350 8.80 -2.07 -3.06
N GLY A 351 8.34 -0.82 -3.15
CA GLY A 351 7.89 -0.19 -4.38
C GLY A 351 6.40 -0.04 -4.54
N ASP A 352 5.95 0.08 -5.79
CA ASP A 352 4.57 0.45 -6.11
C ASP A 352 3.77 -0.77 -6.59
N PHE A 353 2.82 -1.22 -5.78
CA PHE A 353 1.95 -2.36 -6.09
C PHE A 353 0.56 -1.92 -6.57
N SER A 354 0.37 -0.62 -6.80
CA SER A 354 -0.86 -0.12 -7.40
C SER A 354 -0.97 -0.56 -8.86
N HIS A 355 -2.21 -0.69 -9.35
CA HIS A 355 -2.51 -1.05 -10.75
C HIS A 355 -1.92 -2.37 -11.24
N GLY A 356 -1.63 -3.31 -10.34
CA GLY A 356 -1.15 -4.65 -10.70
C GLY A 356 0.21 -4.61 -11.39
N GLU A 357 0.25 -5.08 -12.64
CA GLU A 357 1.50 -5.23 -13.40
C GLU A 357 2.08 -3.93 -13.97
N ARG A 358 1.35 -2.80 -13.87
CA ARG A 358 1.78 -1.49 -14.39
C ARG A 358 3.19 -1.11 -13.92
N TYR A 359 3.49 -1.40 -12.66
CA TYR A 359 4.75 -1.07 -12.02
C TYR A 359 5.55 -2.32 -11.64
N ARG A 360 5.38 -3.43 -12.39
CA ARG A 360 6.05 -4.72 -12.09
C ARG A 360 7.56 -4.58 -11.88
N ARG A 361 8.22 -3.75 -12.70
CA ARG A 361 9.68 -3.50 -12.63
C ARG A 361 10.11 -2.75 -11.37
N GLN A 362 9.16 -2.09 -10.72
CA GLN A 362 9.36 -1.36 -9.46
C GLN A 362 8.97 -2.21 -8.23
N GLN A 363 8.41 -3.40 -8.41
CA GLN A 363 7.92 -4.24 -7.32
C GLN A 363 8.95 -5.28 -6.91
N PHE A 364 9.30 -5.29 -5.63
CA PHE A 364 10.12 -6.35 -5.05
C PHE A 364 9.57 -6.78 -3.69
N MET A 365 9.62 -8.08 -3.40
CA MET A 365 9.16 -8.63 -2.13
C MET A 365 10.09 -9.72 -1.63
N VAL A 366 10.22 -9.78 -0.31
CA VAL A 366 10.93 -10.86 0.38
C VAL A 366 10.11 -11.39 1.55
N GLY A 367 10.20 -12.70 1.77
CA GLY A 367 9.58 -13.41 2.89
C GLY A 367 10.61 -13.83 3.93
N ARG A 368 10.18 -13.97 5.20
CA ARG A 368 11.04 -14.50 6.28
C ARG A 368 11.42 -15.95 5.99
N ASN A 369 12.71 -16.25 6.05
CA ASN A 369 13.20 -17.60 6.01
C ASN A 369 13.02 -18.31 7.37
N THR A 370 11.97 -19.13 7.52
CA THR A 370 11.67 -19.84 8.77
C THR A 370 12.60 -21.05 9.02
N TRP A 371 13.32 -21.52 8.00
CA TRP A 371 14.30 -22.61 8.14
C TRP A 371 15.48 -22.21 9.04
N VAL A 372 15.81 -20.92 9.12
CA VAL A 372 16.85 -20.38 10.02
C VAL A 372 16.51 -20.62 11.51
N LYS A 373 15.22 -20.74 11.86
CA LYS A 373 14.81 -21.02 13.25
C LYS A 373 14.80 -22.52 13.60
N ARG A 374 14.62 -23.41 12.61
CA ARG A 374 14.47 -24.87 12.84
C ARG A 374 15.79 -25.60 13.07
N PHE A 375 16.91 -25.10 12.52
CA PHE A 375 18.23 -25.72 12.61
C PHE A 375 19.12 -25.16 13.75
N ARG A 376 18.54 -24.47 14.75
CA ARG A 376 19.25 -24.16 16.01
C ARG A 376 19.36 -25.37 16.96
N GLY A 377 19.41 -26.56 16.40
CA GLY A 377 19.83 -27.81 17.03
C GLY A 377 20.76 -28.47 16.04
N ASP A 378 22.04 -28.55 16.41
CA ASP A 378 23.17 -29.13 15.68
C ASP A 378 23.69 -28.33 14.47
N THR A 379 24.92 -27.82 14.67
CA THR A 379 25.98 -27.38 13.73
C THR A 379 25.60 -27.04 12.27
N TYR A 380 26.09 -25.88 11.78
CA TYR A 380 25.97 -25.28 10.42
C TYR A 380 24.86 -24.22 10.20
N ALA A 381 24.75 -23.23 11.10
CA ALA A 381 23.78 -22.14 10.98
C ALA A 381 24.33 -20.80 10.43
N GLU A 382 25.54 -20.72 9.87
CA GLU A 382 26.17 -19.40 9.63
C GLU A 382 25.89 -18.73 8.26
N ASP A 383 25.51 -19.46 7.20
CA ASP A 383 25.45 -18.84 5.85
C ASP A 383 24.06 -18.69 5.20
N ARG A 384 22.96 -19.01 5.91
CA ARG A 384 21.63 -18.87 5.30
C ARG A 384 21.07 -17.46 5.47
N PRO A 385 20.60 -16.81 4.39
CA PRO A 385 19.98 -15.49 4.49
C PRO A 385 18.69 -15.57 5.32
N TYR A 386 18.44 -14.52 6.11
CA TYR A 386 17.24 -14.40 6.97
C TYR A 386 15.93 -14.29 6.18
N PHE A 387 16.01 -14.05 4.87
CA PHE A 387 14.88 -13.86 3.98
C PHE A 387 15.15 -14.49 2.60
N TYR A 388 14.11 -14.61 1.80
CA TYR A 388 14.17 -15.07 0.41
C TYR A 388 13.21 -14.25 -0.47
N PRO A 389 13.51 -14.04 -1.77
CA PRO A 389 12.58 -13.40 -2.70
C PRO A 389 11.27 -14.17 -2.80
N VAL A 390 10.14 -13.45 -2.83
CA VAL A 390 8.81 -14.03 -2.98
C VAL A 390 8.02 -13.31 -4.07
N ALA A 391 7.12 -14.02 -4.71
CA ALA A 391 6.19 -13.43 -5.67
C ALA A 391 4.89 -13.00 -4.97
N PRO A 392 4.25 -11.89 -5.37
CA PRO A 392 2.95 -11.50 -4.84
C PRO A 392 1.85 -12.55 -5.09
N THR A 393 2.02 -13.39 -6.11
CA THR A 393 1.10 -14.48 -6.48
C THR A 393 1.24 -15.74 -5.63
N ASP A 394 2.27 -15.83 -4.79
CA ASP A 394 2.44 -16.97 -3.88
C ASP A 394 1.37 -16.92 -2.78
N ALA A 395 0.40 -17.82 -2.81
CA ALA A 395 -0.70 -17.84 -1.84
C ALA A 395 -0.21 -18.14 -0.41
N LEU A 396 0.89 -18.89 -0.25
CA LEU A 396 1.37 -19.36 1.05
C LEU A 396 1.97 -18.23 1.88
N ILE A 397 2.56 -17.21 1.24
CA ILE A 397 3.11 -16.06 1.97
C ILE A 397 2.02 -15.20 2.62
N TRP A 398 0.78 -15.29 2.13
CA TRP A 398 -0.36 -14.56 2.64
C TRP A 398 -1.14 -15.32 3.72
N ASP A 399 -0.81 -16.58 3.96
CA ASP A 399 -1.54 -17.40 4.92
C ASP A 399 -1.40 -16.84 6.35
N GLY A 400 -2.55 -16.67 7.00
CA GLY A 400 -2.66 -16.03 8.30
C GLY A 400 -2.25 -14.56 8.36
N LEU A 401 -1.93 -13.89 7.25
CA LEU A 401 -1.72 -12.43 7.20
C LEU A 401 -3.08 -11.73 7.04
N LEU A 402 -3.34 -10.79 7.95
CA LEU A 402 -4.47 -9.88 7.85
C LEU A 402 -3.93 -8.44 7.87
N PRO A 403 -4.49 -7.54 7.05
CA PRO A 403 -5.54 -7.74 6.02
C PRO A 403 -5.06 -8.53 4.79
N ASN A 404 -5.94 -8.72 3.79
CA ASN A 404 -5.55 -9.25 2.48
C ASN A 404 -4.31 -8.50 1.96
N GLY A 405 -3.20 -9.22 1.79
CA GLY A 405 -1.92 -8.61 1.51
C GLY A 405 -1.86 -7.87 0.19
N LEU A 406 -2.45 -8.42 -0.88
CA LEU A 406 -2.47 -7.75 -2.19
C LEU A 406 -3.35 -6.50 -2.18
N GLU A 407 -4.51 -6.56 -1.53
CA GLU A 407 -5.38 -5.39 -1.35
C GLU A 407 -4.67 -4.30 -0.54
N PHE A 408 -3.92 -4.69 0.49
CA PHE A 408 -3.12 -3.77 1.29
C PHE A 408 -1.99 -3.12 0.48
N LEU A 409 -1.22 -3.90 -0.26
CA LEU A 409 -0.11 -3.38 -1.06
C LEU A 409 -0.59 -2.41 -2.16
N SER A 410 -1.76 -2.67 -2.75
CA SER A 410 -2.34 -1.89 -3.85
C SER A 410 -3.21 -0.70 -3.43
N ALA A 411 -3.54 -0.57 -2.14
CA ALA A 411 -4.33 0.54 -1.62
C ALA A 411 -3.62 1.89 -1.83
N CYS A 412 -4.35 3.00 -1.81
CA CYS A 412 -3.82 4.35 -2.02
C CYS A 412 -3.05 4.54 -3.35
N PRO A 413 -3.66 4.21 -4.51
CA PRO A 413 -3.04 4.48 -5.80
C PRO A 413 -2.94 6.00 -6.04
N ILE A 414 -1.81 6.45 -6.59
CA ILE A 414 -1.57 7.88 -6.90
C ILE A 414 -2.17 8.28 -8.23
N SER A 415 -2.08 7.41 -9.23
CA SER A 415 -2.66 7.64 -10.54
C SER A 415 -4.03 7.00 -10.65
N GLY A 416 -4.87 7.57 -11.50
CA GLY A 416 -6.11 6.94 -11.94
C GLY A 416 -5.85 5.60 -12.64
N LEU A 417 -6.82 4.68 -12.57
CA LEU A 417 -6.78 3.40 -13.32
C LEU A 417 -6.60 3.62 -14.83
N PHE A 418 -7.03 4.76 -15.35
CA PHE A 418 -6.99 5.09 -16.78
C PHE A 418 -5.89 6.09 -17.18
N GLU A 419 -5.07 6.55 -16.23
CA GLU A 419 -3.90 7.36 -16.56
C GLU A 419 -2.81 6.43 -17.12
N SER A 420 -2.48 6.62 -18.41
CA SER A 420 -1.35 5.94 -19.03
C SER A 420 -0.07 6.40 -18.34
N PRO A 421 0.87 5.49 -18.01
CA PRO A 421 2.20 5.88 -17.52
C PRO A 421 3.02 6.62 -18.59
N TYR A 422 2.51 6.73 -19.82
CA TYR A 422 3.15 7.39 -20.97
C TYR A 422 2.47 8.67 -21.43
N ASP A 423 1.40 9.13 -20.75
CA ASP A 423 0.66 10.36 -21.12
C ASP A 423 1.16 11.61 -20.38
N LEU A 424 2.45 11.65 -20.02
CA LEU A 424 3.13 12.85 -19.48
C LEU A 424 4.12 13.42 -20.50
#